data_AF-A0A378FTW3-F1
#
_entry.id   AF-A0A378FTW3-F1
#
_cell.length_a   1.000
_cell.length_b   1.000
_cell.length_c   1.000
_cell.angle_alpha   90.00
_cell.angle_beta   90.00
_cell.angle_gamma   90.00
#
_symmetry.space_group_name_H-M   'P 1'
#
loop_
_entity.id
_entity.type
_entity.pdbx_description
1 polymer ?
#
loop_
_entity_poly.entity_id
_entity_poly.type
_entity_poly.pdbx_seq_one_letter_code
_entity_poly.pdbx_strand_id
1 'polypeptide(L)'
;MATISHFIACLSSVNSSLGFPDFRNVLIKALVQVWRARENEKKIVTGQALPFLISDLNILRRSLHKSDDLRDIRDLAMIWVGFETLLRNVEIRRIKTGDLKWQNDTSCYLLDVMRTKTNLSSNLTFQLSPQCSQHIRQLIETVEYTDTENFGAPFSFSACEHPYKPIFPTHQQ
;
A
#
# COMPACT_ATOMS: atom_id res chain seq x y z
N MET A 1 14.92 -13.88 -12.50
CA MET A 1 13.93 -14.63 -13.31
C MET A 1 12.65 -13.86 -13.53
N ALA A 2 12.13 -13.14 -12.52
CA ALA A 2 10.91 -12.35 -12.65
C ALA A 2 10.98 -11.33 -13.80
N THR A 3 12.09 -10.58 -13.90
CA THR A 3 12.29 -9.55 -14.92
C THR A 3 12.31 -10.10 -16.34
N ILE A 4 13.08 -11.17 -16.60
CA ILE A 4 13.15 -11.80 -17.93
C ILE A 4 11.78 -12.36 -18.34
N SER A 5 11.07 -13.01 -17.40
CA SER A 5 9.73 -13.53 -17.66
C SER A 5 8.74 -12.41 -17.98
N HIS A 6 8.88 -11.24 -17.34
CA HIS A 6 8.07 -10.07 -17.62
C HIS A 6 8.31 -9.52 -19.03
N PHE A 7 9.56 -9.39 -19.48
CA PHE A 7 9.86 -8.95 -20.86
C PHE A 7 9.30 -9.90 -21.91
N ILE A 8 9.41 -11.21 -21.69
CA ILE A 8 8.86 -12.22 -22.61
C ILE A 8 7.33 -12.09 -22.67
N ALA A 9 6.66 -11.89 -21.53
CA ALA A 9 5.22 -11.67 -21.48
C ALA A 9 4.81 -10.36 -22.19
N CYS A 10 5.57 -9.28 -22.01
CA CYS A 10 5.32 -7.99 -22.65
C CYS A 10 5.42 -8.10 -24.17
N LEU A 11 6.50 -8.69 -24.69
CA LEU A 11 6.67 -8.93 -26.13
C LEU A 11 5.54 -9.80 -26.70
N SER A 12 5.07 -10.78 -25.92
CA SER A 12 4.00 -11.68 -26.36
C SER A 12 2.67 -10.93 -26.42
N SER A 13 2.42 -10.05 -25.44
CA SER A 13 1.26 -9.16 -25.43
C SER A 13 1.27 -8.19 -26.62
N VAL A 14 2.41 -7.60 -26.96
CA VAL A 14 2.55 -6.68 -28.10
C VAL A 14 2.34 -7.40 -29.43
N ASN A 15 2.96 -8.57 -29.61
CA ASN A 15 2.74 -9.38 -30.82
C ASN A 15 1.27 -9.75 -30.97
N SER A 16 0.62 -10.17 -29.88
CA SER A 16 -0.80 -10.51 -29.87
C SER A 16 -1.67 -9.30 -30.21
N SER A 17 -1.37 -8.09 -29.71
CA SER A 17 -2.16 -6.90 -30.03
C SER A 17 -1.99 -6.42 -31.47
N LEU A 18 -0.86 -6.76 -32.11
CA LEU A 18 -0.58 -6.48 -33.51
C LEU A 18 -1.04 -7.61 -34.47
N GLY A 19 -1.63 -8.70 -33.94
CA GLY A 19 -2.08 -9.85 -34.73
C GLY A 19 -0.97 -10.80 -35.19
N PHE A 20 0.27 -10.62 -34.69
CA PHE A 20 1.36 -11.55 -34.95
C PHE A 20 1.24 -12.81 -34.08
N PRO A 21 1.74 -13.96 -34.57
CA PRO A 21 1.78 -15.18 -33.77
C PRO A 21 2.66 -15.01 -32.53
N ASP A 22 2.32 -15.76 -31.49
CA ASP A 22 3.11 -15.78 -30.26
C ASP A 22 4.52 -16.30 -30.55
N PHE A 23 5.52 -15.48 -30.24
CA PHE A 23 6.92 -15.80 -30.53
C PHE A 23 7.50 -16.85 -29.56
N ARG A 24 6.76 -17.22 -28.49
CA ARG A 24 7.16 -18.21 -27.48
C ARG A 24 7.18 -19.65 -28.03
N ASN A 25 8.16 -19.93 -28.87
CA ASN A 25 8.43 -21.24 -29.43
C ASN A 25 9.18 -22.16 -28.44
N VAL A 26 9.40 -23.42 -28.85
CA VAL A 26 10.09 -24.44 -28.04
C VAL A 26 11.49 -24.00 -27.62
N LEU A 27 12.24 -23.33 -28.49
CA LEU A 27 13.60 -22.84 -28.20
C LEU A 27 13.60 -21.78 -27.09
N ILE A 28 12.68 -20.81 -27.16
CA ILE A 28 12.56 -19.77 -26.14
C ILE A 28 12.12 -20.37 -24.80
N LYS A 29 11.18 -21.33 -24.81
CA LYS A 29 10.76 -22.04 -23.60
C LYS A 29 11.93 -22.81 -22.97
N ALA A 30 12.71 -23.52 -23.78
CA ALA A 30 13.90 -24.24 -23.31
C ALA A 30 14.97 -23.30 -22.75
N LEU A 31 15.23 -22.17 -23.42
CA LEU A 31 16.18 -21.16 -22.96
C LEU A 31 15.75 -20.57 -21.60
N VAL A 32 14.46 -20.24 -21.43
CA VAL A 32 13.92 -19.78 -20.15
C VAL A 32 14.08 -20.84 -19.06
N GLN A 33 13.88 -22.12 -19.37
CA GLN A 33 14.10 -23.21 -18.40
C GLN A 33 15.56 -23.33 -17.98
N VAL A 34 16.51 -23.26 -18.94
CA VAL A 34 17.95 -23.25 -18.63
C VAL A 34 18.32 -22.07 -17.74
N TRP A 35 17.77 -20.88 -18.01
CA TRP A 35 18.01 -19.70 -17.18
C TRP A 35 17.41 -19.84 -15.78
N ARG A 36 16.20 -20.41 -15.65
CA ARG A 36 15.60 -20.73 -14.34
C ARG A 36 16.48 -21.69 -13.54
N ALA A 37 17.00 -22.74 -14.17
CA ALA A 37 17.89 -23.69 -13.52
C ALA A 37 19.18 -23.02 -13.01
N ARG A 38 19.84 -22.21 -13.85
CA ARG A 38 21.05 -21.46 -13.49
C ARG A 38 20.82 -20.44 -12.37
N GLU A 39 19.66 -19.80 -12.33
CA GLU A 39 19.32 -18.85 -11.26
C GLU A 39 19.04 -19.56 -9.93
N ASN A 40 18.41 -20.74 -10.00
CA ASN A 40 18.17 -21.59 -8.84
C ASN A 40 19.49 -22.12 -8.24
N GLU A 41 20.47 -22.48 -9.09
CA GLU A 41 21.84 -22.86 -8.67
C GLU A 41 22.54 -21.72 -7.89
N LYS A 42 22.29 -20.46 -8.26
CA LYS A 42 22.82 -19.28 -7.56
C LYS A 42 22.11 -18.98 -6.23
N LYS A 43 21.11 -19.77 -5.82
CA LYS A 43 20.28 -19.56 -4.62
C LYS A 43 19.70 -18.14 -4.52
N ILE A 44 19.41 -17.51 -5.66
CA ILE A 44 18.80 -16.17 -5.68
C ILE A 44 17.33 -16.34 -5.29
N VAL A 45 17.03 -16.09 -4.02
CA VAL A 45 15.66 -16.10 -3.50
C VAL A 45 15.04 -14.73 -3.73
N THR A 46 13.79 -14.71 -4.17
CA THR A 46 13.00 -13.47 -4.22
C THR A 46 12.85 -12.92 -2.80
N GLY A 47 13.45 -11.77 -2.52
CA GLY A 47 13.28 -11.09 -1.23
C GLY A 47 11.81 -10.77 -0.97
N GLN A 48 11.28 -11.26 0.14
CA GLN A 48 9.99 -10.83 0.66
C GLN A 48 10.23 -9.73 1.69
N ALA A 49 9.27 -8.81 1.84
CA ALA A 49 9.30 -7.86 2.94
C ALA A 49 9.22 -8.62 4.28
N LEU A 50 9.97 -8.17 5.28
CA LEU A 50 9.84 -8.69 6.64
C LEU A 50 8.40 -8.47 7.13
N PRO A 51 7.80 -9.44 7.85
CA PRO A 51 6.46 -9.28 8.37
C PRO A 51 6.43 -8.13 9.38
N PHE A 52 5.50 -7.20 9.19
CA PHE A 52 5.22 -6.14 10.16
C PHE A 52 4.24 -6.68 11.20
N LEU A 53 4.67 -6.78 12.45
CA LEU A 53 3.93 -7.40 13.53
C LEU A 53 3.17 -6.37 14.37
N ILE A 54 2.21 -6.85 15.16
CA ILE A 54 1.49 -6.00 16.13
C ILE A 54 2.43 -5.37 17.17
N SER A 55 3.55 -6.03 17.49
CA SER A 55 4.60 -5.46 18.34
C SER A 55 5.22 -4.21 17.72
N ASP A 56 5.47 -4.25 16.41
CA ASP A 56 6.11 -3.17 15.67
C ASP A 56 5.16 -1.98 15.54
N LEU A 57 3.87 -2.25 15.26
CA LEU A 57 2.82 -1.22 15.28
C LEU A 57 2.71 -0.55 16.65
N ASN A 58 2.80 -1.32 17.74
CA ASN A 58 2.75 -0.77 19.09
C ASN A 58 3.98 0.09 19.43
N ILE A 59 5.17 -0.28 18.96
CA ILE A 59 6.37 0.54 19.11
C ILE A 59 6.20 1.85 18.36
N LEU A 60 5.78 1.78 17.09
CA LEU A 60 5.57 2.95 16.23
C LEU A 60 4.52 3.89 16.81
N ARG A 61 3.40 3.35 17.29
CA ARG A 61 2.38 4.10 18.03
C ARG A 61 2.95 4.82 19.24
N ARG A 62 3.71 4.13 20.10
CA ARG A 62 4.28 4.76 21.32
C ARG A 62 5.25 5.90 20.98
N SER A 63 6.02 5.75 19.91
CA SER A 63 6.96 6.77 19.45
C SER A 63 6.26 8.00 18.86
N LEU A 64 5.18 7.81 18.11
CA LEU A 64 4.50 8.89 17.36
C LEU A 64 3.30 9.49 18.09
N HIS A 65 2.75 8.84 19.14
CA HIS A 65 1.55 9.31 19.84
C HIS A 65 1.66 10.73 20.43
N LYS A 66 2.87 11.22 20.70
CA LYS A 66 3.09 12.57 21.23
C LYS A 66 3.55 13.59 20.17
N SER A 67 3.62 13.18 18.90
CA SER A 67 4.05 14.09 17.85
C SER A 67 2.87 14.94 17.40
N ASP A 68 3.11 16.25 17.35
CA ASP A 68 2.17 17.23 16.79
C ASP A 68 2.45 17.47 15.28
N ASP A 69 3.42 16.78 14.68
CA ASP A 69 3.67 16.86 13.24
C ASP A 69 2.57 16.11 12.46
N LEU A 70 1.87 16.82 11.59
CA LEU A 70 0.86 16.27 10.68
C LEU A 70 1.37 15.05 9.91
N ARG A 71 2.65 15.00 9.56
CA ARG A 71 3.26 13.86 8.86
C ARG A 71 3.28 12.61 9.71
N ASP A 72 3.64 12.75 10.98
CA ASP A 72 3.71 11.64 11.92
C ASP A 72 2.32 11.09 12.22
N ILE A 73 1.33 11.97 12.39
CA ILE A 73 -0.08 11.61 12.57
C ILE A 73 -0.61 10.87 11.32
N ARG A 74 -0.33 11.41 10.12
CA ARG A 74 -0.74 10.79 8.85
C ARG A 74 -0.08 9.43 8.64
N ASP A 75 1.23 9.34 8.84
CA ASP A 75 2.00 8.13 8.57
C ASP A 75 1.61 7.01 9.54
N LEU A 76 1.36 7.33 10.81
CA LEU A 76 0.79 6.41 11.79
C LEU A 76 -0.57 5.89 11.34
N ALA A 77 -1.50 6.78 10.97
CA ALA A 77 -2.82 6.39 10.51
C ALA A 77 -2.75 5.52 9.24
N MET A 78 -1.88 5.86 8.28
CA MET A 78 -1.70 5.11 7.04
C MET A 78 -1.16 3.69 7.30
N ILE A 79 -0.14 3.56 8.16
CA ILE A 79 0.44 2.27 8.53
C ILE A 79 -0.59 1.42 9.27
N TRP A 80 -1.36 2.01 10.17
CA TRP A 80 -2.39 1.30 10.93
C TRP A 80 -3.51 0.78 10.04
N VAL A 81 -4.04 1.62 9.13
CA VAL A 81 -5.03 1.19 8.13
C VAL A 81 -4.48 0.06 7.28
N GLY A 82 -3.23 0.17 6.80
CA GLY A 82 -2.59 -0.89 6.03
C GLY A 82 -2.43 -2.19 6.81
N PHE A 83 -2.13 -2.10 8.11
CA PHE A 83 -1.99 -3.26 8.99
C PHE A 83 -3.34 -3.98 9.20
N GLU A 84 -4.43 -3.26 9.47
CA GLU A 84 -5.74 -3.87 9.72
C GLU A 84 -6.43 -4.38 8.46
N THR A 85 -6.24 -3.69 7.33
CA THR A 85 -6.97 -3.99 6.09
C THR A 85 -6.17 -4.83 5.10
N LEU A 86 -4.85 -4.93 5.29
CA LEU A 86 -3.91 -5.57 4.36
C LEU A 86 -3.99 -5.05 2.92
N LEU A 87 -4.53 -3.84 2.75
CA LEU A 87 -4.63 -3.18 1.45
C LEU A 87 -3.23 -2.82 0.94
N ARG A 88 -3.08 -2.87 -0.39
CA ARG A 88 -1.85 -2.43 -1.04
C ARG A 88 -1.72 -0.91 -0.94
N ASN A 89 -0.48 -0.42 -1.04
CA ASN A 89 -0.20 1.02 -1.03
C ASN A 89 -1.05 1.82 -2.05
N VAL A 90 -1.24 1.27 -3.27
CA VAL A 90 -2.10 1.91 -4.29
C VAL A 90 -3.59 1.95 -3.93
N GLU A 91 -4.06 1.03 -3.09
CA GLU A 91 -5.45 0.96 -2.61
C GLU A 91 -5.62 1.95 -1.44
N ILE A 92 -4.69 1.97 -0.49
CA ILE A 92 -4.69 2.91 0.65
C ILE A 92 -4.68 4.37 0.18
N ARG A 93 -3.82 4.72 -0.79
CA ARG A 93 -3.74 6.09 -1.33
C ARG A 93 -5.02 6.58 -2.03
N ARG A 94 -5.93 5.67 -2.39
CA ARG A 94 -7.18 6.03 -3.07
C ARG A 94 -8.33 6.26 -2.10
N ILE A 95 -8.15 5.94 -0.82
CA ILE A 95 -9.16 6.17 0.22
C ILE A 95 -9.45 7.67 0.30
N LYS A 96 -10.73 8.01 0.20
CA LYS A 96 -11.25 9.36 0.39
C LYS A 96 -11.94 9.47 1.73
N THR A 97 -12.12 10.69 2.24
CA THR A 97 -12.89 10.92 3.47
C THR A 97 -14.31 10.38 3.37
N GLY A 98 -14.95 10.45 2.18
CA GLY A 98 -16.28 9.89 1.95
C GLY A 98 -16.36 8.35 1.99
N ASP A 99 -15.22 7.67 1.90
CA ASP A 99 -15.15 6.21 2.00
C ASP A 99 -15.14 5.75 3.48
N LEU A 100 -14.95 6.68 4.42
CA LEU A 100 -14.93 6.45 5.86
C LEU A 100 -16.28 6.85 6.48
N LYS A 101 -17.02 5.87 6.98
CA LYS A 101 -18.32 6.07 7.63
C LYS A 101 -18.19 5.88 9.12
N TRP A 102 -18.48 6.92 9.90
CA TRP A 102 -18.47 6.82 11.36
C TRP A 102 -19.69 6.05 11.86
N GLN A 103 -19.47 5.01 12.67
CA GLN A 103 -20.52 4.25 13.32
C GLN A 103 -20.63 4.66 14.79
N ASN A 104 -21.73 5.35 15.13
CA ASN A 104 -21.95 5.86 16.50
C ASN A 104 -22.02 4.74 17.55
N ASP A 105 -22.60 3.60 17.21
CA ASP A 105 -22.82 2.49 18.16
C ASP A 105 -21.49 1.87 18.64
N THR A 106 -20.52 1.74 17.74
CA THR A 106 -19.22 1.10 18.01
C THR A 106 -18.10 2.11 18.20
N SER A 107 -18.37 3.41 17.97
CA SER A 107 -17.35 4.47 17.94
C SER A 107 -16.15 4.12 17.05
N CYS A 108 -16.42 3.49 15.91
CA CYS A 108 -15.42 3.03 14.95
C CYS A 108 -15.76 3.55 13.55
N TYR A 109 -14.74 3.66 12.70
CA TYR A 109 -14.95 3.87 11.27
C TYR A 109 -15.17 2.55 10.54
N LEU A 110 -16.09 2.60 9.59
CA LEU A 110 -16.31 1.59 8.57
C LEU A 110 -15.75 2.13 7.26
N LEU A 111 -14.75 1.45 6.70
CA LEU A 111 -14.05 1.83 5.49
C LEU A 111 -14.56 1.02 4.31
N ASP A 112 -15.11 1.70 3.30
CA ASP A 112 -15.57 1.10 2.05
C ASP A 112 -14.50 1.26 0.95
N VAL A 113 -14.03 0.14 0.40
CA VAL A 113 -13.02 0.11 -0.67
C VAL A 113 -13.66 -0.45 -1.95
N MET A 114 -13.88 0.42 -2.93
CA MET A 114 -14.60 0.03 -4.16
C MET A 114 -13.74 -0.69 -5.20
N ARG A 115 -12.42 -0.53 -5.19
CA ARG A 115 -11.54 -1.07 -6.24
C ARG A 115 -10.25 -1.64 -5.69
N THR A 116 -10.00 -2.91 -5.96
CA THR A 116 -8.71 -3.57 -5.70
C THR A 116 -8.01 -3.92 -7.01
N LYS A 117 -6.72 -4.31 -6.96
CA LYS A 117 -5.94 -4.66 -8.15
C LYS A 117 -6.61 -5.71 -9.05
N THR A 118 -7.34 -6.67 -8.47
CA THR A 118 -7.94 -7.80 -9.20
C THR A 118 -9.45 -7.70 -9.35
N ASN A 119 -10.14 -6.92 -8.51
CA ASN A 119 -11.60 -6.76 -8.58
C ASN A 119 -11.98 -5.29 -8.80
N LEU A 120 -12.65 -5.04 -9.93
CA LEU A 120 -13.18 -3.73 -10.31
C LEU A 120 -14.50 -3.37 -9.61
N SER A 121 -15.15 -4.33 -8.92
CA SER A 121 -16.49 -4.19 -8.34
C SER A 121 -16.65 -4.82 -6.95
N SER A 122 -15.55 -5.12 -6.24
CA SER A 122 -15.65 -5.62 -4.87
C SER A 122 -15.90 -4.45 -3.93
N ASN A 123 -17.12 -4.30 -3.40
CA ASN A 123 -17.37 -3.48 -2.22
C ASN A 123 -16.80 -4.24 -1.02
N LEU A 124 -15.53 -4.02 -0.71
CA LEU A 124 -14.94 -4.50 0.52
C LEU A 124 -15.19 -3.47 1.61
N THR A 125 -15.81 -3.92 2.69
CA THR A 125 -16.07 -3.09 3.84
C THR A 125 -15.25 -3.60 5.01
N PHE A 126 -14.46 -2.72 5.61
CA PHE A 126 -13.63 -3.03 6.76
C PHE A 126 -14.11 -2.24 7.98
N GLN A 127 -14.40 -2.93 9.07
CA GLN A 127 -14.60 -2.26 10.36
C GLN A 127 -13.23 -2.08 11.02
N LEU A 128 -12.83 -0.82 11.21
CA LEU A 128 -11.55 -0.49 11.81
C LEU A 128 -11.64 -0.61 13.33
N SER A 129 -10.51 -0.92 13.98
CA SER A 129 -10.48 -0.97 15.45
C SER A 129 -10.74 0.42 16.05
N PRO A 130 -11.15 0.50 17.33
CA PRO A 130 -11.33 1.78 18.02
C PRO A 130 -10.06 2.65 17.99
N GLN A 131 -8.88 2.03 18.14
CA GLN A 131 -7.61 2.75 18.17
C GLN A 131 -7.23 3.30 16.79
N CYS A 132 -7.39 2.48 15.74
CA CYS A 132 -7.21 2.92 14.36
C CYS A 132 -8.16 4.09 14.04
N SER A 133 -9.43 3.94 14.44
CA SER A 133 -10.46 4.94 14.23
C SER A 133 -10.17 6.25 14.95
N GLN A 134 -9.63 6.20 16.17
CA GLN A 134 -9.21 7.39 16.91
C GLN A 134 -8.06 8.12 16.21
N HIS A 135 -7.08 7.41 15.66
CA HIS A 135 -5.98 8.04 14.93
C HIS A 135 -6.41 8.64 13.59
N ILE A 136 -7.32 7.98 12.88
CA ILE A 136 -7.92 8.53 11.66
C ILE A 136 -8.73 9.78 12.00
N ARG A 137 -9.50 9.74 13.09
CA ARG A 137 -10.26 10.89 13.57
C ARG A 137 -9.35 12.07 13.90
N GLN A 138 -8.26 11.81 14.63
CA GLN A 138 -7.24 12.81 14.94
C GLN A 138 -6.66 13.42 13.66
N LEU A 139 -6.34 12.60 12.66
CA LEU A 139 -5.85 13.08 11.36
C LEU A 139 -6.89 13.97 10.67
N ILE A 140 -8.14 13.53 10.56
CA ILE A 140 -9.22 14.27 9.91
C ILE A 140 -9.44 15.60 10.63
N GLU A 141 -9.56 15.60 11.96
CA GLU A 141 -9.73 16.81 12.76
C GLU A 141 -8.54 17.76 12.55
N THR A 142 -7.30 17.27 12.59
CA THR A 142 -6.12 18.16 12.41
C THR A 142 -6.06 18.77 11.00
N VAL A 143 -6.50 18.04 9.97
CA VAL A 143 -6.55 18.52 8.58
C VAL A 143 -7.74 19.44 8.32
N GLU A 144 -8.93 19.13 8.85
CA GLU A 144 -10.13 19.96 8.68
C GLU A 144 -10.01 21.32 9.39
N TYR A 145 -9.23 21.41 10.48
CA TYR A 145 -8.90 22.69 11.11
C TYR A 145 -7.89 23.54 10.33
N THR A 146 -7.19 22.99 9.34
CA THR A 146 -6.11 23.71 8.63
C THR A 146 -6.52 24.33 7.28
N ASP A 147 -7.62 23.90 6.64
CA ASP A 147 -8.03 24.44 5.33
C ASP A 147 -9.56 24.42 5.13
N THR A 148 -10.24 25.52 5.45
CA THR A 148 -11.70 25.66 5.26
C THR A 148 -12.14 26.08 3.86
N GLU A 149 -11.22 26.32 2.91
CA GLU A 149 -11.60 26.94 1.62
C GLU A 149 -11.38 26.09 0.34
N ASN A 150 -10.59 25.00 0.36
CA ASN A 150 -10.09 24.45 -0.93
C ASN A 150 -10.14 22.94 -1.21
N PHE A 151 -10.72 22.08 -0.38
CA PHE A 151 -10.68 20.65 -0.67
C PHE A 151 -12.02 20.04 -1.07
N GLY A 152 -12.24 19.96 -2.38
CA GLY A 152 -13.15 18.97 -2.97
C GLY A 152 -12.66 17.56 -2.63
N ALA A 153 -13.40 16.87 -1.75
CA ALA A 153 -13.20 15.48 -1.32
C ALA A 153 -11.72 15.02 -1.28
N PRO A 154 -10.92 15.49 -0.32
CA PRO A 154 -9.49 15.19 -0.26
C PRO A 154 -9.27 13.68 -0.07
N PHE A 155 -8.27 13.13 -0.77
CA PHE A 155 -7.74 11.81 -0.45
C PHE A 155 -7.13 11.86 0.96
N SER A 156 -7.50 10.92 1.83
CA SER A 156 -7.16 10.95 3.25
C SER A 156 -5.66 10.79 3.53
N PHE A 157 -4.89 10.31 2.55
CA PHE A 157 -3.45 10.07 2.67
C PHE A 157 -2.67 10.71 1.51
N SER A 158 -2.66 12.05 1.46
CA SER A 158 -1.89 12.81 0.47
C SER A 158 -0.48 13.16 0.97
N ALA A 159 0.46 13.39 0.04
CA ALA A 159 1.82 13.80 0.39
C ALA A 159 1.82 15.19 1.05
N CYS A 160 2.61 15.35 2.12
CA CYS A 160 2.84 16.63 2.80
C CYS A 160 4.22 17.10 2.33
N GLU A 161 4.33 18.27 1.71
CA GLU A 161 5.57 18.76 1.08
C GLU A 161 6.65 19.23 2.08
N HIS A 162 6.64 18.76 3.34
CA HIS A 162 7.65 19.13 4.32
C HIS A 162 8.88 18.22 4.30
N PRO A 163 10.12 18.78 4.43
CA PRO A 163 11.37 18.05 4.22
C PRO A 163 11.56 16.90 5.22
N TYR A 164 11.90 15.73 4.68
CA TYR A 164 12.08 14.44 5.35
C TYR A 164 12.90 14.54 6.65
N LYS A 165 12.33 14.09 7.78
CA LYS A 165 13.10 13.55 8.90
C LYS A 165 12.99 12.03 8.85
N PRO A 166 14.09 11.27 8.76
CA PRO A 166 14.03 9.82 8.78
C PRO A 166 13.54 9.32 10.14
N ILE A 167 12.48 8.51 10.13
CA ILE A 167 11.82 7.94 11.33
C ILE A 167 12.60 6.73 11.90
N PHE A 168 13.49 6.13 11.10
CA PHE A 168 14.32 5.00 11.53
C PHE A 168 15.76 5.45 11.80
N PRO A 169 16.40 5.02 12.91
CA PRO A 169 17.82 5.23 13.10
C PRO A 169 18.56 4.52 11.96
N THR A 170 19.30 5.26 11.16
CA THR A 170 20.32 4.69 10.29
C THR A 170 21.29 3.93 11.18
N HIS A 171 21.28 2.60 11.10
CA HIS A 171 22.34 1.78 11.65
C HIS A 171 23.65 2.24 11.00
N GLN A 172 24.46 2.96 11.77
CA GLN A 172 25.85 3.20 11.41
C GLN A 172 26.59 1.86 11.51
N GLN A 173 27.38 1.58 10.47
CA GLN A 173 28.13 0.35 10.25
C GLN A 173 29.10 0.05 11.39
#